data_AF-A0A956TJ06-F1
#
_entry.id   AF-A0A956TJ06-F1
#
_cell.length_a   1.000
_cell.length_b   1.000
_cell.length_c   1.000
_cell.angle_alpha   90.00
_cell.angle_beta   90.00
_cell.angle_gamma   90.00
#
_symmetry.space_group_name_H-M   'P 1'
#
loop_
_entity.id
_entity.type
_entity.pdbx_description
1 polymer ?
#
loop_
_entity_poly.entity_id
_entity_poly.type
_entity_poly.pdbx_seq_one_letter_code
_entity_poly.pdbx_strand_id
1 'polypeptide(L)'
;AIHAHKLNQWLFYRHWQWVKGYANQHDIQIVGDIPIFVAMDSADAWTNPTEFFLDDQFQPTVVAGVPPDYFSATGQLWGNPLYRWEKMKANGYQWWLRRIRAALRLYDVVRIDHFRGFAAYWEVPAGEETAINGQWVSGPGHDFFAVVKRELGELPIIAEDLGEITPDVIALRDDFGLPGMKI
;
A
#
# COMPACT_ATOMS: atom_id res chain seq x y z
N ALA A 1 10.87 9.82 26.39
CA ALA A 1 10.55 9.04 25.17
C ALA A 1 9.82 9.88 24.11
N ILE A 2 8.55 10.29 24.32
CA ILE A 2 7.72 10.94 23.26
C ILE A 2 8.38 12.19 22.64
N HIS A 3 8.91 13.11 23.45
CA HIS A 3 9.56 14.32 22.94
C HIS A 3 10.79 14.02 22.07
N ALA A 4 11.56 12.97 22.41
CA ALA A 4 12.71 12.56 21.62
C ALA A 4 12.28 12.00 20.26
N HIS A 5 11.23 11.17 20.20
CA HIS A 5 10.67 10.71 18.92
C HIS A 5 10.16 11.87 18.05
N LYS A 6 9.46 12.84 18.65
CA LYS A 6 9.02 14.05 17.93
C LYS A 6 10.20 14.86 17.40
N LEU A 7 11.26 15.03 18.19
CA LEU A 7 12.47 15.73 17.76
C LEU A 7 13.16 15.00 16.60
N ASN A 8 13.28 13.67 16.68
CA ASN A 8 13.89 12.86 15.61
C ASN A 8 13.08 12.96 14.31
N GLN A 9 11.76 12.87 14.38
CA GLN A 9 10.89 13.07 13.21
C GLN A 9 11.06 14.48 12.64
N TRP A 10 11.04 15.51 13.49
CA TRP A 10 11.26 16.90 13.04
C TRP A 10 12.62 17.08 12.34
N LEU A 11 13.70 16.52 12.89
CA LEU A 11 15.02 16.56 12.27
C LEU A 11 15.03 15.84 10.92
N PHE A 12 14.44 14.63 10.85
CA PHE A 12 14.33 13.86 9.62
C PHE A 12 13.61 14.66 8.53
N TYR A 13 12.39 15.13 8.82
CA TYR A 13 11.61 15.88 7.84
C TYR A 13 12.33 17.17 7.43
N ARG A 14 12.96 17.89 8.36
CA ARG A 14 13.71 19.10 8.04
C ARG A 14 14.84 18.85 7.04
N HIS A 15 15.66 17.83 7.29
CA HIS A 15 16.77 17.51 6.40
C HIS A 15 16.28 16.93 5.07
N TRP A 16 15.25 16.08 5.10
CA TRP A 16 14.68 15.50 3.89
C TRP A 16 14.09 16.56 2.96
N GLN A 17 13.36 17.53 3.51
CA GLN A 17 12.82 18.65 2.72
C GLN A 17 13.94 19.51 2.10
N TRP A 18 15.08 19.66 2.78
CA TRP A 18 16.24 20.33 2.19
C TRP A 18 16.83 19.55 1.01
N VAL A 19 17.01 18.23 1.16
CA VAL A 19 17.51 17.35 0.08
C VAL A 19 16.56 17.36 -1.11
N LYS A 20 15.27 17.15 -0.89
CA LYS A 20 14.24 17.19 -1.94
C LYS A 20 14.20 18.56 -2.62
N GLY A 21 14.22 19.64 -1.84
CA GLY A 21 14.25 21.00 -2.37
C GLY A 21 15.45 21.25 -3.27
N TYR A 22 16.64 20.77 -2.88
CA TYR A 22 17.84 20.87 -3.70
C TYR A 22 17.74 20.04 -4.99
N ALA A 23 17.29 18.78 -4.90
CA ALA A 23 17.07 17.94 -6.08
C ALA A 23 16.12 18.59 -7.09
N ASN A 24 14.98 19.11 -6.61
CA ASN A 24 13.97 19.74 -7.45
C ASN A 24 14.46 21.04 -8.09
N GLN A 25 15.34 21.80 -7.43
CA GLN A 25 15.99 22.99 -8.02
C GLN A 25 16.92 22.65 -9.19
N HIS A 26 17.33 21.39 -9.30
CA HIS A 26 18.16 20.86 -10.38
C HIS A 26 17.34 19.97 -11.34
N ASP A 27 16.01 20.11 -11.35
CA ASP A 27 15.10 19.33 -12.20
C ASP A 27 15.18 17.80 -11.97
N ILE A 28 15.65 17.37 -10.80
CA ILE A 28 15.70 15.96 -10.40
C ILE A 28 14.46 15.65 -9.56
N GLN A 29 13.66 14.69 -10.01
CA GLN A 29 12.51 14.16 -9.26
C GLN A 29 12.92 12.96 -8.41
N ILE A 30 12.35 12.85 -7.21
CA ILE A 30 12.57 11.71 -6.31
C ILE A 30 11.39 10.74 -6.43
N VAL A 31 11.69 9.50 -6.83
CA VAL A 31 10.74 8.38 -6.78
C VAL A 31 10.83 7.71 -5.41
N GLY A 32 9.74 7.79 -4.66
CA GLY A 32 9.55 7.05 -3.41
C GLY A 32 8.89 5.70 -3.63
N ASP A 33 8.68 5.00 -2.52
CA ASP A 33 8.10 3.66 -2.49
C ASP A 33 7.21 3.52 -1.26
N ILE A 34 5.99 3.02 -1.44
CA ILE A 34 5.13 2.58 -0.35
C ILE A 34 4.71 1.12 -0.56
N PRO A 35 4.95 0.24 0.44
CA PRO A 35 4.37 -1.09 0.46
C PRO A 35 2.84 -1.02 0.41
N ILE A 36 2.14 -1.93 -0.28
CA ILE A 36 0.67 -1.91 -0.22
C ILE A 36 0.19 -2.13 1.21
N PHE A 37 0.73 -3.11 1.93
CA PHE A 37 0.34 -3.44 3.30
C PHE A 37 1.23 -2.75 4.35
N VAL A 38 0.73 -2.66 5.58
CA VAL A 38 1.50 -2.20 6.75
C VAL A 38 1.86 -3.38 7.65
N ALA A 39 2.87 -3.24 8.51
CA ALA A 39 3.17 -4.27 9.51
C ALA A 39 2.08 -4.30 10.60
N MET A 40 1.84 -5.48 11.20
CA MET A 40 0.90 -5.59 12.33
C MET A 40 1.39 -4.81 13.55
N ASP A 41 2.68 -4.95 13.88
CA ASP A 41 3.32 -4.16 14.94
C ASP A 41 3.69 -2.76 14.41
N SER A 42 2.66 -1.93 14.19
CA SER A 42 2.81 -0.57 13.69
C SER A 42 1.82 0.39 14.34
N ALA A 43 2.18 1.68 14.36
CA ALA A 43 1.26 2.73 14.77
C ALA A 43 0.03 2.80 13.85
N ASP A 44 0.17 2.41 12.57
CA ASP A 44 -0.93 2.39 11.61
C ASP A 44 -2.03 1.40 12.02
N ALA A 45 -1.66 0.15 12.32
CA ALA A 45 -2.57 -0.88 12.77
C ALA A 45 -3.14 -0.57 14.17
N TRP A 46 -2.29 -0.08 15.08
CA TRP A 46 -2.71 0.26 16.44
C TRP A 46 -3.72 1.42 16.50
N THR A 47 -3.53 2.47 15.70
CA THR A 47 -4.38 3.67 15.75
C THR A 47 -5.61 3.62 14.84
N ASN A 48 -5.66 2.67 13.89
CA ASN A 48 -6.77 2.54 12.94
C ASN A 48 -7.31 1.10 12.87
N PRO A 49 -7.58 0.42 14.00
CA PRO A 49 -7.89 -1.01 14.01
C PRO A 49 -9.15 -1.36 13.20
N THR A 50 -10.09 -0.41 13.04
CA THR A 50 -11.32 -0.61 12.26
C THR A 50 -11.09 -0.73 10.75
N GLU A 51 -9.92 -0.32 10.27
CA GLU A 51 -9.54 -0.38 8.86
C GLU A 51 -8.98 -1.77 8.46
N PHE A 52 -8.78 -2.66 9.43
CA PHE A 52 -8.12 -3.96 9.25
C PHE A 52 -8.98 -5.13 9.74
N PHE A 53 -8.76 -6.33 9.20
CA PHE A 53 -9.40 -7.57 9.66
C PHE A 53 -8.78 -8.06 10.98
N LEU A 54 -9.18 -7.41 12.08
CA LEU A 54 -8.80 -7.79 13.43
C LEU A 54 -9.98 -8.36 14.22
N ASP A 55 -9.69 -9.25 15.16
CA ASP A 55 -10.62 -9.77 16.17
C ASP A 55 -10.76 -8.83 17.39
N ASP A 56 -11.53 -9.25 18.40
CA ASP A 56 -11.79 -8.49 19.62
C ASP A 56 -10.54 -8.32 20.52
N GLN A 57 -9.47 -9.08 20.25
CA GLN A 57 -8.16 -8.98 20.89
C GLN A 57 -7.14 -8.24 20.02
N PHE A 58 -7.61 -7.58 18.96
CA PHE A 58 -6.80 -6.87 17.97
C PHE A 58 -5.75 -7.75 17.29
N GLN A 59 -6.00 -9.05 17.14
CA GLN A 59 -5.16 -9.95 16.34
C GLN A 59 -5.73 -10.10 14.92
N PRO A 60 -4.89 -10.25 13.89
CA PRO A 60 -5.37 -10.51 12.53
C PRO A 60 -6.20 -11.79 12.46
N THR A 61 -7.37 -11.73 11.82
CA THR A 61 -8.15 -12.94 11.49
C THR A 61 -7.72 -13.55 10.16
N VAL A 62 -7.17 -12.72 9.28
CA VAL A 62 -6.58 -13.08 7.99
C VAL A 62 -5.34 -12.23 7.74
N VAL A 63 -4.40 -12.78 6.98
CA VAL A 63 -3.10 -12.16 6.70
C VAL A 63 -2.77 -12.20 5.21
N ALA A 64 -1.90 -11.27 4.80
CA ALA A 64 -1.45 -11.14 3.43
C ALA A 64 -0.43 -12.21 3.03
N GLY A 65 -0.43 -12.52 1.74
CA GLY A 65 0.59 -13.34 1.09
C GLY A 65 0.42 -13.31 -0.43
N VAL A 66 1.04 -14.29 -1.08
CA VAL A 66 0.81 -14.65 -2.48
C VAL A 66 0.69 -16.17 -2.61
N PRO A 67 -0.13 -16.67 -3.55
CA PRO A 67 -0.33 -18.11 -3.72
C PRO A 67 0.95 -18.82 -4.18
N PRO A 68 0.98 -20.16 -4.11
CA PRO A 68 1.98 -20.94 -4.82
C PRO A 68 2.00 -20.61 -6.31
N ASP A 69 3.21 -20.56 -6.85
CA ASP A 69 3.46 -20.36 -8.27
C ASP A 69 4.64 -21.24 -8.72
N TYR A 70 5.08 -21.08 -9.96
CA TYR A 70 6.19 -21.87 -10.49
C TYR A 70 7.55 -21.55 -9.83
N PHE A 71 7.67 -20.44 -9.10
CA PHE A 71 8.86 -20.06 -8.34
C PHE A 71 8.81 -20.52 -6.88
N SER A 72 7.62 -20.62 -6.28
CA SER A 72 7.42 -21.03 -4.88
C SER A 72 6.30 -22.05 -4.74
N ALA A 73 6.66 -23.28 -4.36
CA ALA A 73 5.70 -24.37 -4.16
C ALA A 73 4.71 -24.15 -3.00
N THR A 74 5.04 -23.27 -2.04
CA THR A 74 4.19 -22.97 -0.88
C THR A 74 3.67 -21.53 -0.86
N GLY A 75 3.90 -20.78 -1.95
CA GLY A 75 3.63 -19.35 -2.03
C GLY A 75 4.52 -18.56 -1.08
N GLN A 76 4.06 -17.38 -0.66
CA GLN A 76 4.75 -16.57 0.36
C GLN A 76 3.75 -16.05 1.36
N LEU A 77 3.97 -16.34 2.64
CA LEU A 77 3.16 -15.83 3.75
C LEU A 77 3.85 -14.61 4.33
N TRP A 78 3.27 -13.42 4.14
CA TRP A 78 3.88 -12.17 4.57
C TRP A 78 3.46 -11.75 5.99
N GLY A 79 2.26 -12.15 6.41
CA GLY A 79 1.79 -11.95 7.79
C GLY A 79 1.24 -10.55 8.09
N ASN A 80 1.20 -9.64 7.09
CA ASN A 80 0.59 -8.33 7.25
C ASN A 80 -0.93 -8.44 7.47
N PRO A 81 -1.55 -7.58 8.31
CA PRO A 81 -3.00 -7.51 8.40
C PRO A 81 -3.59 -7.00 7.08
N LEU A 82 -4.72 -7.58 6.69
CA LEU A 82 -5.45 -7.18 5.49
C LEU A 82 -6.49 -6.09 5.77
N TYR A 83 -6.75 -5.29 4.74
CA TYR A 83 -7.67 -4.15 4.82
C TYR A 83 -9.13 -4.57 4.76
N ARG A 84 -9.98 -3.96 5.58
CA ARG A 84 -11.44 -3.99 5.41
C ARG A 84 -11.84 -2.96 4.35
N TRP A 85 -11.61 -3.26 3.08
CA TRP A 85 -11.85 -2.32 1.97
C TRP A 85 -13.28 -1.74 1.95
N GLU A 86 -14.29 -2.51 2.34
CA GLU A 86 -15.67 -2.01 2.49
C GLU A 86 -15.81 -0.93 3.58
N LYS A 87 -15.08 -1.04 4.69
CA LYS A 87 -15.07 -0.03 5.76
C LYS A 87 -14.35 1.23 5.30
N MET A 88 -13.21 1.07 4.62
CA MET A 88 -12.49 2.18 4.02
C MET A 88 -13.34 2.89 2.96
N LYS A 89 -14.03 2.14 2.10
CA LYS A 89 -14.94 2.69 1.10
C LYS A 89 -16.05 3.52 1.73
N ALA A 90 -16.69 2.99 2.78
CA ALA A 90 -17.75 3.69 3.49
C ALA A 90 -17.30 5.02 4.12
N ASN A 91 -16.01 5.18 4.45
CA ASN A 91 -15.47 6.43 4.95
C ASN A 91 -14.81 7.31 3.88
N GLY A 92 -14.86 6.91 2.60
CA GLY A 92 -14.26 7.64 1.49
C GLY A 92 -12.74 7.47 1.40
N TYR A 93 -12.21 6.32 1.81
CA TYR A 93 -10.81 5.92 1.74
C TYR A 93 -9.84 6.87 2.46
N GLN A 94 -10.30 7.49 3.56
CA GLN A 94 -9.56 8.59 4.22
C GLN A 94 -8.19 8.17 4.72
N TRP A 95 -8.04 6.94 5.20
CA TRP A 95 -6.75 6.42 5.65
C TRP A 95 -5.72 6.40 4.51
N TRP A 96 -6.08 5.85 3.35
CA TRP A 96 -5.20 5.80 2.18
C TRP A 96 -4.93 7.18 1.59
N LEU A 97 -5.93 8.07 1.54
CA LEU A 97 -5.72 9.45 1.08
C LEU A 97 -4.69 10.18 1.95
N ARG A 98 -4.73 10.00 3.27
CA ARG A 98 -3.70 10.55 4.18
C ARG A 98 -2.32 9.94 3.91
N ARG A 99 -2.26 8.63 3.68
CA ARG A 99 -1.02 7.90 3.39
C ARG A 99 -0.35 8.40 2.10
N ILE A 100 -1.11 8.51 1.01
CA ILE A 100 -0.59 9.02 -0.27
C ILE A 100 -0.15 10.48 -0.12
N ARG A 101 -0.95 11.33 0.54
CA ARG A 101 -0.54 12.72 0.82
C ARG A 101 0.74 12.82 1.66
N ALA A 102 0.94 11.92 2.61
CA ALA A 102 2.16 11.87 3.40
C ALA A 102 3.37 11.47 2.54
N ALA A 103 3.22 10.46 1.67
CA ALA A 103 4.26 10.05 0.73
C ALA A 103 4.62 11.17 -0.26
N LEU A 104 3.63 11.89 -0.81
CA LEU A 104 3.85 13.00 -1.73
C LEU A 104 4.45 14.27 -1.08
N ARG A 105 4.50 14.34 0.25
CA ARG A 105 5.33 15.35 0.93
C ARG A 105 6.81 14.99 0.88
N LEU A 106 7.13 13.70 0.81
CA LEU A 106 8.50 13.19 0.79
C LEU A 106 9.01 13.01 -0.64
N TYR A 107 8.15 12.65 -1.58
CA TYR A 107 8.55 12.24 -2.92
C TYR A 107 7.76 13.00 -3.97
N ASP A 108 8.30 13.10 -5.19
CA ASP A 108 7.60 13.72 -6.32
C ASP A 108 6.72 12.68 -7.02
N VAL A 109 7.16 11.43 -7.05
CA VAL A 109 6.45 10.26 -7.58
C VAL A 109 6.51 9.13 -6.56
N VAL A 110 5.47 8.32 -6.45
CA VAL A 110 5.41 7.20 -5.50
C VAL A 110 5.17 5.90 -6.24
N ARG A 111 6.11 4.95 -6.14
CA ARG A 111 5.83 3.56 -6.49
C ARG A 111 4.91 2.96 -5.42
N ILE A 112 3.83 2.31 -5.84
CA ILE A 112 3.06 1.47 -4.95
C ILE A 112 3.40 0.03 -5.26
N ASP A 113 4.04 -0.61 -4.29
CA ASP A 113 4.40 -2.02 -4.31
C ASP A 113 3.17 -2.92 -4.38
N HIS A 114 3.28 -4.06 -5.06
CA HIS A 114 2.23 -5.06 -5.17
C HIS A 114 0.88 -4.46 -5.61
N PHE A 115 0.92 -3.62 -6.66
CA PHE A 115 -0.23 -2.87 -7.15
C PHE A 115 -1.43 -3.78 -7.47
N ARG A 116 -1.17 -5.01 -7.89
CA ARG A 116 -2.22 -6.00 -8.19
C ARG A 116 -3.19 -6.21 -7.01
N GLY A 117 -2.73 -5.99 -5.78
CA GLY A 117 -3.50 -6.03 -4.54
C GLY A 117 -4.74 -5.12 -4.54
N PHE A 118 -4.76 -4.07 -5.37
CA PHE A 118 -5.94 -3.22 -5.52
C PHE A 118 -7.02 -3.82 -6.42
N ALA A 119 -6.68 -4.72 -7.35
CA ALA A 119 -7.66 -5.45 -8.15
C ALA A 119 -8.17 -6.69 -7.41
N ALA A 120 -7.25 -7.47 -6.86
CA ALA A 120 -7.54 -8.60 -5.96
C ALA A 120 -6.35 -8.81 -5.03
N TYR A 121 -6.51 -9.43 -3.87
CA TYR A 121 -5.40 -9.80 -2.98
C TYR A 121 -5.57 -11.24 -2.50
N TRP A 122 -4.45 -11.87 -2.15
CA TRP A 122 -4.46 -13.22 -1.60
C TRP A 122 -4.65 -13.15 -0.09
N GLU A 123 -5.74 -13.73 0.38
CA GLU A 123 -6.17 -13.74 1.77
C GLU A 123 -5.92 -15.11 2.37
N VAL A 124 -5.07 -15.19 3.39
CA VAL A 124 -4.76 -16.44 4.10
C VAL A 124 -5.33 -16.37 5.51
N PRO A 125 -6.07 -17.39 6.00
CA PRO A 125 -6.50 -17.46 7.39
C PRO A 125 -5.32 -17.31 8.36
N ALA A 126 -5.51 -16.51 9.42
CA ALA A 126 -4.47 -16.38 10.43
C ALA A 126 -4.23 -17.71 11.16
N GLY A 127 -2.97 -18.01 11.44
CA GLY A 127 -2.54 -19.28 12.06
C GLY A 127 -2.03 -20.33 11.08
N GLU A 128 -2.24 -20.15 9.78
CA GLU A 128 -1.58 -20.97 8.76
C GLU A 128 -0.05 -20.78 8.78
N GLU A 129 0.70 -21.86 8.53
CA GLU A 129 2.17 -21.82 8.45
C GLU A 129 2.66 -21.44 7.04
N THR A 130 1.79 -21.54 6.03
CA THR A 130 2.10 -21.27 4.61
C THR A 130 0.98 -20.50 3.93
N ALA A 131 1.21 -20.02 2.70
CA ALA A 131 0.19 -19.30 1.94
C ALA A 131 -0.68 -20.20 1.05
N ILE A 132 -0.54 -21.53 1.14
CA ILE A 132 -1.26 -22.48 0.27
C ILE A 132 -2.77 -22.37 0.46
N ASN A 133 -3.23 -22.30 1.72
CA ASN A 133 -4.65 -22.32 2.07
C ASN A 133 -5.29 -20.93 2.06
N GLY A 134 -4.95 -20.11 1.07
CA GLY A 134 -5.56 -18.80 0.87
C GLY A 134 -6.62 -18.78 -0.23
N GLN A 135 -7.17 -17.59 -0.46
CA GLN A 135 -8.13 -17.33 -1.53
C GLN A 135 -7.93 -15.95 -2.15
N TRP A 136 -8.28 -15.81 -3.43
CA TRP A 136 -8.35 -14.50 -4.07
C TRP A 136 -9.60 -13.76 -3.63
N VAL A 137 -9.43 -12.56 -3.08
CA VAL A 137 -10.51 -11.65 -2.71
C VAL A 137 -10.39 -10.37 -3.53
N SER A 138 -11.50 -9.84 -4.03
CA SER A 138 -11.50 -8.59 -4.79
C SER A 138 -11.01 -7.41 -3.94
N GLY A 139 -10.11 -6.63 -4.50
CA GLY A 139 -9.67 -5.35 -3.94
C GLY A 139 -10.67 -4.23 -4.26
N PRO A 140 -10.36 -2.98 -3.87
CA PRO A 140 -11.27 -1.85 -4.06
C PRO A 140 -11.33 -1.34 -5.51
N GLY A 141 -10.37 -1.75 -6.35
CA GLY A 141 -10.33 -1.49 -7.79
C GLY A 141 -10.49 -0.03 -8.19
N HIS A 142 -11.27 0.19 -9.25
CA HIS A 142 -11.50 1.51 -9.84
C HIS A 142 -12.13 2.51 -8.88
N ASP A 143 -12.98 2.06 -7.95
CA ASP A 143 -13.66 2.96 -7.01
C ASP A 143 -12.64 3.72 -6.14
N PHE A 144 -11.62 3.01 -5.67
CA PHE A 144 -10.53 3.62 -4.92
C PHE A 144 -9.76 4.64 -5.75
N PHE A 145 -9.25 4.26 -6.92
CA PHE A 145 -8.44 5.17 -7.73
C PHE A 145 -9.25 6.35 -8.30
N ALA A 146 -10.55 6.19 -8.52
CA ALA A 146 -11.45 7.30 -8.87
C ALA A 146 -11.52 8.33 -7.74
N VAL A 147 -11.60 7.87 -6.48
CA VAL A 147 -11.54 8.75 -5.31
C VAL A 147 -10.16 9.39 -5.19
N VAL A 148 -9.07 8.63 -5.31
CA VAL A 148 -7.70 9.19 -5.23
C VAL A 148 -7.50 10.28 -6.28
N LYS A 149 -7.89 10.04 -7.55
CA LYS A 149 -7.80 11.01 -8.65
C LYS A 149 -8.63 12.26 -8.37
N ARG A 150 -9.85 12.10 -7.86
CA ARG A 150 -10.71 13.23 -7.50
C ARG A 150 -10.11 14.08 -6.38
N GLU A 151 -9.52 13.45 -5.37
CA GLU A 151 -9.07 14.11 -4.15
C GLU A 151 -7.65 14.68 -4.25
N LEU A 152 -6.82 14.17 -5.16
CA LEU A 152 -5.42 14.55 -5.33
C LEU A 152 -5.12 15.19 -6.70
N GLY A 153 -6.02 15.07 -7.67
CA GLY A 153 -5.83 15.54 -9.03
C GLY A 153 -4.94 14.59 -9.82
N GLU A 154 -3.74 15.03 -10.16
CA GLU A 154 -2.76 14.17 -10.82
C GLU A 154 -2.33 13.02 -9.91
N LEU A 155 -2.06 11.87 -10.52
CA LEU A 155 -1.62 10.66 -9.83
C LEU A 155 -0.15 10.40 -10.18
N PRO A 156 0.82 11.03 -9.49
CA PRO A 156 2.23 10.72 -9.68
C PRO A 156 2.57 9.38 -9.00
N ILE A 157 1.97 8.31 -9.53
CA ILE A 157 2.05 6.95 -9.01
C ILE A 157 2.66 6.05 -10.08
N ILE A 158 3.60 5.20 -9.68
CA ILE A 158 4.08 4.08 -10.49
C ILE A 158 3.46 2.80 -9.92
N ALA A 159 2.82 2.00 -10.77
CA ALA A 159 2.28 0.71 -10.39
C ALA A 159 3.40 -0.35 -10.47
N GLU A 160 3.75 -0.96 -9.34
CA GLU A 160 4.57 -2.17 -9.37
C GLU A 160 3.67 -3.35 -9.80
N ASP A 161 3.86 -3.79 -11.04
CA ASP A 161 3.02 -4.77 -11.74
C ASP A 161 3.86 -5.94 -12.30
N LEU A 162 4.83 -6.42 -11.52
CA LEU A 162 5.63 -7.58 -11.87
C LEU A 162 4.96 -8.89 -11.38
N GLY A 163 5.46 -10.01 -11.89
CA GLY A 163 4.89 -11.34 -11.61
C GLY A 163 3.76 -11.71 -12.55
N GLU A 164 2.92 -12.66 -12.13
CA GLU A 164 1.76 -13.08 -12.92
C GLU A 164 0.61 -12.08 -12.73
N ILE A 165 0.36 -11.29 -13.79
CA ILE A 165 -0.63 -10.21 -13.79
C ILE A 165 -1.80 -10.54 -14.69
N THR A 166 -3.00 -10.33 -14.17
CA THR A 166 -4.27 -10.62 -14.83
C THR A 166 -4.82 -9.40 -15.58
N PRO A 167 -5.71 -9.58 -16.58
CA PRO A 167 -6.22 -8.47 -17.41
C PRO A 167 -6.92 -7.35 -16.63
N ASP A 168 -7.55 -7.66 -15.50
CA ASP A 168 -8.20 -6.71 -14.60
C ASP A 168 -7.19 -5.76 -13.91
N VAL A 169 -6.01 -6.27 -13.55
CA VAL A 169 -4.92 -5.45 -13.00
C VAL A 169 -4.37 -4.50 -14.07
N ILE A 170 -4.19 -5.00 -15.29
CA ILE A 170 -3.73 -4.19 -16.44
C ILE A 170 -4.75 -3.09 -16.74
N ALA A 171 -6.04 -3.43 -16.81
CA ALA A 171 -7.10 -2.47 -17.04
C ALA A 171 -7.14 -1.40 -15.93
N LEU A 172 -7.04 -1.81 -14.65
CA LEU A 172 -6.99 -0.87 -13.53
C LEU A 172 -5.80 0.10 -13.64
N ARG A 173 -4.62 -0.38 -14.02
CA ARG A 173 -3.44 0.47 -14.24
C ARG A 173 -3.68 1.46 -15.40
N ASP A 174 -4.13 0.95 -16.54
CA ASP A 174 -4.22 1.71 -17.80
C ASP A 174 -5.36 2.74 -17.77
N ASP A 175 -6.51 2.41 -17.17
CA ASP A 175 -7.66 3.32 -17.05
C ASP A 175 -7.35 4.58 -16.23
N PHE A 176 -6.36 4.50 -15.33
CA PHE A 176 -5.86 5.62 -14.55
C PHE A 176 -4.56 6.22 -15.10
N GLY A 177 -4.04 5.69 -16.21
CA GLY A 177 -2.83 6.18 -16.88
C GLY A 177 -1.56 5.99 -16.05
N LEU A 178 -1.51 4.95 -15.21
CA LEU A 178 -0.38 4.71 -14.32
C LEU A 178 0.75 3.98 -15.07
N PRO A 179 2.00 4.46 -15.05
CA PRO A 179 3.12 3.70 -15.58
C PRO A 179 3.35 2.40 -14.80
N GLY A 180 3.55 1.30 -15.52
CA GLY A 180 4.00 0.01 -14.98
C GLY A 180 5.53 -0.16 -15.04
N MET A 181 6.00 -1.36 -14.78
CA MET A 181 7.42 -1.71 -14.72
C MET A 181 7.81 -2.83 -15.70
N LYS A 182 9.07 -2.80 -16.15
CA LYS A 182 9.73 -3.87 -16.92
C LYS A 182 11.16 -4.02 -16.40
N ILE A 183 11.62 -5.26 -16.24
CA ILE A 183 12.97 -5.63 -15.78
C ILE A 183 13.64 -6.45 -16.87
#